data_AF-A0A1H9JVU8-F1
#
_entry.id   AF-A0A1H9JVU8-F1
#
_cell.length_a   1.000
_cell.length_b   1.000
_cell.length_c   1.000
_cell.angle_alpha   90.00
_cell.angle_beta   90.00
_cell.angle_gamma   90.00
#
_symmetry.space_group_name_H-M   'P 1'
#
loop_
_entity.id
_entity.type
_entity.pdbx_description
1 polymer ?
#
loop_
_entity_poly.entity_id
_entity_poly.type
_entity_poly.pdbx_seq_one_letter_code
_entity_poly.pdbx_strand_id
1 'polypeptide(L)' 'MGLTKQSSKSSKRKLTDGGNAAEEESQPDIENQNSRVAVSAYYKAQARGFEPGYELDDWLAAEVEENQ' A
#
# COMPACT_ATOMS: atom_id res chain seq x y z
N MET A 1 -34.88 -6.64 7.56
CA MET A 1 -33.53 -7.22 7.36
C MET A 1 -32.64 -6.10 6.85
N GLY A 2 -31.79 -5.56 7.73
CA GLY A 2 -30.85 -4.49 7.40
C GLY A 2 -29.48 -5.08 7.08
N LEU A 3 -28.82 -4.58 6.03
CA LEU A 3 -27.71 -3.64 6.14
C LEU A 3 -27.28 -3.22 4.72
N THR A 4 -27.01 -1.94 4.59
CA THR A 4 -26.81 -1.18 3.37
C THR A 4 -25.43 -1.40 2.77
N LYS A 5 -25.39 -1.54 1.44
CA LYS A 5 -24.18 -1.54 0.59
C LYS A 5 -23.31 -0.33 0.92
N GLN A 6 -22.13 -0.54 1.50
CA GLN A 6 -21.16 0.53 1.72
C GLN A 6 -20.47 0.87 0.40
N SER A 7 -20.81 2.05 -0.11
CA SER A 7 -20.17 2.73 -1.21
C SER A 7 -18.76 3.15 -0.79
N SER A 8 -17.73 2.51 -1.35
CA SER A 8 -16.37 3.03 -1.32
C SER A 8 -16.22 4.04 -2.47
N LYS A 9 -16.44 5.31 -2.15
CA LYS A 9 -16.06 6.42 -3.02
C LYS A 9 -14.54 6.45 -3.10
N SER A 10 -13.98 5.96 -4.20
CA SER A 10 -12.56 6.14 -4.52
C SER A 10 -12.32 7.62 -4.82
N SER A 11 -11.85 8.33 -3.80
CA SER A 11 -11.40 9.72 -3.88
C SER A 11 -10.20 9.79 -4.82
N LYS A 12 -10.44 10.46 -5.95
CA LYS A 12 -9.47 10.81 -6.99
C LYS A 12 -8.29 11.58 -6.38
N ARG A 13 -7.20 10.89 -6.06
CA ARG A 13 -5.92 11.54 -5.74
C ARG A 13 -5.11 11.66 -7.01
N LYS A 14 -4.97 12.90 -7.48
CA LYS A 14 -3.99 13.30 -8.50
C LYS A 14 -2.60 12.99 -7.94
N LEU A 15 -1.88 12.10 -8.60
CA LEU A 15 -0.44 11.92 -8.39
C LEU A 15 0.26 12.93 -9.28
N THR A 16 0.88 13.91 -8.64
CA THR A 16 1.86 14.81 -9.25
C THR A 16 3.07 13.97 -9.61
N ASP A 17 3.23 13.68 -10.90
CA ASP A 17 4.50 13.24 -11.48
C ASP A 17 5.48 14.41 -11.36
N GLY A 18 6.46 14.24 -10.49
CA GLY A 18 7.47 15.24 -10.14
C GLY A 18 8.81 14.55 -9.99
N GLY A 19 9.27 13.89 -11.06
CA GLY A 19 10.66 13.47 -11.15
C GLY A 19 11.56 14.67 -11.43
N ASN A 20 12.55 14.93 -10.56
CA ASN A 20 13.98 14.78 -10.90
C ASN A 20 14.91 15.18 -9.72
N ALA A 21 15.99 14.41 -9.61
CA ALA A 21 17.35 14.77 -9.17
C ALA A 21 17.66 15.15 -7.72
N ALA A 22 18.42 14.22 -7.13
CA ALA A 22 19.73 14.43 -6.50
C ALA A 22 19.76 14.73 -4.99
N GLU A 23 20.20 13.69 -4.26
CA GLU A 23 21.28 13.69 -3.26
C GLU A 23 21.05 14.44 -1.93
N GLU A 24 20.81 13.70 -0.83
CA GLU A 24 21.65 13.73 0.39
C GLU A 24 21.13 12.79 1.51
N GLU A 25 22.03 11.88 1.93
CA GLU A 25 22.38 11.55 3.31
C GLU A 25 21.38 10.84 4.26
N SER A 26 21.59 9.52 4.39
CA SER A 26 21.56 8.74 5.65
C SER A 26 20.40 8.97 6.62
N GLN A 27 19.17 8.76 6.16
CA GLN A 27 18.10 8.25 7.01
C GLN A 27 17.92 6.78 6.65
N PRO A 28 17.71 5.86 7.61
CA PRO A 28 17.31 4.51 7.26
C PRO A 28 16.10 4.65 6.34
N ASP A 29 16.15 3.97 5.20
CA ASP A 29 15.27 4.17 4.07
C ASP A 29 13.87 3.59 4.32
N ILE A 30 13.35 3.80 5.52
CA ILE A 30 12.08 3.29 6.06
C ILE A 30 10.93 3.79 5.19
N GLU A 31 11.03 5.01 4.65
CA GLU A 31 10.03 5.53 3.74
C GLU A 31 9.97 4.73 2.43
N ASN A 32 11.12 4.33 1.87
CA ASN A 32 11.15 3.46 0.69
C ASN A 32 10.75 2.02 1.03
N GLN A 33 11.14 1.48 2.20
CA GLN A 33 10.72 0.15 2.60
C GLN A 33 9.20 0.07 2.81
N ASN A 34 8.62 1.03 3.54
CA ASN A 34 7.18 1.14 3.71
C ASN A 34 6.45 1.32 2.37
N SER A 35 7.04 2.07 1.44
CA SER A 35 6.48 2.25 0.09
C SER A 35 6.42 0.94 -0.68
N ARG A 36 7.49 0.12 -0.62
CA ARG A 36 7.50 -1.21 -1.26
C ARG A 36 6.52 -2.16 -0.60
N VAL A 37 6.52 -2.22 0.73
CA VAL A 37 5.54 -3.01 1.51
C VAL A 37 4.11 -2.63 1.15
N ALA A 38 3.81 -1.33 1.05
CA ALA A 38 2.47 -0.85 0.70
C ALA A 38 2.05 -1.28 -0.71
N VAL A 39 2.98 -1.23 -1.69
CA VAL A 39 2.73 -1.70 -3.06
C VAL A 39 2.51 -3.21 -3.09
N SER A 40 3.33 -3.98 -2.37
CA SER A 40 3.21 -5.44 -2.28
C SER A 40 1.90 -5.85 -1.60
N ALA A 41 1.52 -5.20 -0.50
CA ALA A 41 0.24 -5.41 0.19
C ALA A 41 -0.96 -5.06 -0.72
N TYR A 42 -0.85 -3.99 -1.52
CA TYR A 42 -1.87 -3.63 -2.49
C TYR A 42 -2.11 -4.73 -3.52
N TYR A 43 -1.04 -5.31 -4.08
CA TYR A 43 -1.18 -6.40 -5.04
C TYR A 43 -1.71 -7.70 -4.41
N LYS A 44 -1.37 -7.98 -3.15
CA LYS A 44 -1.94 -9.10 -2.37
C LYS A 44 -3.45 -8.91 -2.17
N ALA A 45 -3.88 -7.74 -1.71
CA ALA A 45 -5.29 -7.41 -1.59
C ALA A 45 -6.00 -7.48 -2.96
N GLN A 46 -5.37 -6.98 -4.02
CA GLN A 46 -5.90 -7.05 -5.39
C GLN A 46 -6.12 -8.49 -5.86
N ALA A 47 -5.16 -9.41 -5.62
CA ALA A 47 -5.28 -10.82 -5.99
C ALA A 47 -6.48 -11.51 -5.34
N ARG A 48 -6.93 -10.99 -4.19
CA ARG A 48 -8.08 -11.46 -3.43
C ARG A 48 -9.37 -10.66 -3.69
N GLY A 49 -9.31 -9.64 -4.54
CA GLY A 49 -10.46 -8.79 -4.84
C GLY A 49 -10.78 -7.76 -3.75
N PHE A 50 -9.77 -7.35 -2.96
CA PHE A 50 -9.88 -6.40 -1.85
C PHE A 50 -10.90 -6.85 -0.79
N GLU A 51 -10.83 -8.12 -0.42
CA GLU A 51 -11.66 -8.68 0.65
C GLU A 51 -11.33 -8.00 2.00
N PRO A 52 -12.34 -7.44 2.70
CA PRO A 52 -12.11 -6.76 3.97
C PRO A 52 -11.75 -7.75 5.08
N GLY A 53 -10.95 -7.30 6.06
CA GLY A 53 -10.53 -8.09 7.21
C GLY A 53 -9.18 -8.77 7.06
N TYR A 54 -8.47 -8.52 5.95
CA TYR A 54 -7.16 -9.09 5.66
C TYR A 54 -6.09 -8.03 5.39
N GLU A 55 -6.41 -6.76 5.62
CA GLU A 55 -5.51 -5.63 5.36
C GLU A 55 -4.20 -5.77 6.15
N LEU A 56 -4.31 -6.21 7.41
CA LEU A 56 -3.14 -6.43 8.26
C LEU A 56 -2.33 -7.65 7.81
N ASP A 57 -2.99 -8.73 7.43
CA ASP A 57 -2.32 -9.95 6.96
C ASP A 57 -1.56 -9.69 5.65
N ASP A 58 -2.17 -8.95 4.71
CA ASP A 58 -1.55 -8.57 3.44
C ASP A 58 -0.34 -7.65 3.67
N TRP A 59 -0.40 -6.76 4.67
CA TRP A 59 0.71 -5.90 5.06
C TRP A 59 1.85 -6.68 5.72
N LEU A 60 1.56 -7.55 6.69
CA LEU A 60 2.55 -8.42 7.33
C LEU A 60 3.23 -9.35 6.32
N ALA A 61 2.45 -9.93 5.40
CA ALA A 61 3.00 -10.79 4.35
C ALA A 61 3.92 -10.00 3.39
N ALA A 62 3.59 -8.74 3.10
CA ALA A 62 4.44 -7.86 2.30
C ALA A 62 5.72 -7.48 3.04
N GLU A 63 5.67 -7.16 4.33
CA GLU A 63 6.86 -6.88 5.14
C GLU A 63 7.84 -8.07 5.18
N VAL A 64 7.31 -9.28 5.31
CA VAL A 64 8.11 -10.51 5.30
C VAL A 64 8.80 -10.74 3.96
N GLU A 65 8.16 -10.37 2.84
CA GLU A 65 8.75 -10.48 1.50
C GLU A 65 9.84 -9.42 1.25
N GLU A 66 9.64 -8.19 1.73
CA GLU A 66 10.60 -7.08 1.55
C GLU A 66 11.81 -7.15 2.49
N ASN A 67 11.76 -7.97 3.54
CA ASN A 67 12.83 -8.11 4.53
C ASN A 67 13.61 -9.45 4.41
N GLN A 68 13.48 -10.15 3.27
CA GLN A 68 14.23 -11.36 2.91
C GLN A 68 15.41 -11.04 1.99
#